data_AF-A0A947GRN8-F1
#
_entry.id   AF-A0A947GRN8-F1
#
_cell.length_a   1.000
_cell.length_b   1.000
_cell.length_c   1.000
_cell.angle_alpha   90.00
_cell.angle_beta   90.00
_cell.angle_gamma   90.00
#
_symmetry.space_group_name_H-M   'P 1'
#
loop_
_entity.id
_entity.type
_entity.pdbx_description
1 polymer ?
#
loop_
_entity_poly.entity_id
_entity_poly.type
_entity_poly.pdbx_seq_one_letter_code
_entity_poly.pdbx_strand_id
1 'polypeptide(L)'
;MSAHSDLTDAEFAELDELLAATPEPLQPVDSVMLDGFLCGVLVQPLLLEPAAWLPHVFDFDATPLPDDTDPAWRERTTALILRRYGALNRAMAEDGWFNPLILEFDDEHPLEPPADGGPDPMAGLSEISQALMPWVAGFQHATL
;
A
#
# COMPACT_ATOMS: atom_id res chain seq x y z
N MET A 1 20.39 20.69 1.30
CA MET A 1 19.03 20.59 0.72
C MET A 1 18.78 19.12 0.43
N SER A 2 18.36 18.33 1.41
CA SER A 2 17.93 16.95 1.15
C SER A 2 16.44 16.99 0.87
N ALA A 3 16.08 17.34 -0.36
CA ALA A 3 14.74 17.10 -0.88
C ALA A 3 14.46 15.62 -0.66
N HIS A 4 13.39 15.30 0.08
CA HIS A 4 13.12 13.95 0.54
C HIS A 4 12.92 13.06 -0.69
N SER A 5 13.88 12.16 -0.94
CA SER A 5 13.78 11.16 -2.00
C SER A 5 12.63 10.21 -1.69
N ASP A 6 12.10 9.60 -2.74
CA ASP A 6 11.18 8.46 -2.65
C ASP A 6 11.80 7.32 -1.81
N LEU A 7 11.02 6.28 -1.54
CA LEU A 7 11.54 5.06 -0.93
C LEU A 7 12.52 4.37 -1.88
N THR A 8 13.58 3.80 -1.31
CA THR A 8 14.47 2.87 -2.04
C THR A 8 13.90 1.46 -2.04
N ASP A 9 14.38 0.57 -2.92
CA ASP A 9 13.96 -0.85 -2.96
C ASP A 9 14.12 -1.54 -1.59
N ALA A 10 15.20 -1.24 -0.87
CA ALA A 10 15.42 -1.76 0.48
C ALA A 10 14.40 -1.24 1.49
N GLU A 11 13.92 -0.01 1.31
CA GLU A 11 12.86 0.57 2.15
C GLU A 11 11.47 0.05 1.79
N PHE A 12 11.24 -0.33 0.53
CA PHE A 12 10.02 -1.05 0.14
C PHE A 12 10.00 -2.45 0.74
N ALA A 13 11.11 -3.20 0.66
CA ALA A 13 11.22 -4.51 1.31
C ALA A 13 11.03 -4.42 2.84
N GLU A 14 11.62 -3.41 3.48
CA GLU A 14 11.40 -3.14 4.91
C GLU A 14 9.92 -2.81 5.19
N LEU A 15 9.28 -2.02 4.33
CA LEU A 15 7.87 -1.68 4.49
C LEU A 15 6.96 -2.92 4.37
N ASP A 16 7.24 -3.84 3.44
CA ASP A 16 6.51 -5.10 3.33
C ASP A 16 6.66 -5.96 4.59
N GLU A 17 7.88 -6.10 5.13
CA GLU A 17 8.11 -6.82 6.39
C GLU A 17 7.36 -6.17 7.56
N LEU A 18 7.36 -4.84 7.62
CA LEU A 18 6.68 -4.09 8.67
C LEU A 18 5.16 -4.21 8.57
N LEU A 19 4.59 -4.17 7.37
CA LEU A 19 3.16 -4.37 7.14
C LEU A 19 2.75 -5.80 7.48
N ALA A 20 3.52 -6.81 7.06
CA ALA A 20 3.29 -8.20 7.42
C ALA A 20 3.36 -8.46 8.94
N ALA A 21 4.09 -7.63 9.69
CA ALA A 21 4.17 -7.67 11.15
C ALA A 21 3.00 -6.96 11.87
N THR A 22 1.97 -6.51 11.16
CA THR A 22 0.77 -5.90 11.77
C THR A 22 0.11 -6.89 12.75
N PRO A 23 -0.30 -6.46 13.96
CA PRO A 23 -0.87 -7.37 14.95
C PRO A 23 -2.18 -8.03 14.47
N GLU A 24 -2.27 -9.35 14.62
CA GLU A 24 -3.53 -10.08 14.44
C GLU A 24 -4.62 -9.55 15.39
N PRO A 25 -5.91 -9.53 14.98
CA PRO A 25 -6.46 -10.08 13.74
C PRO A 25 -6.50 -9.09 12.55
N LEU A 26 -5.85 -7.93 12.67
CA LEU A 26 -5.91 -6.88 11.66
C LEU A 26 -5.32 -7.36 10.32
N GLN A 27 -5.91 -6.91 9.22
CA GLN A 27 -5.51 -7.30 7.87
C GLN A 27 -4.94 -6.08 7.13
N PRO A 28 -3.62 -5.87 7.17
CA PRO A 28 -2.99 -4.73 6.51
C PRO A 28 -3.00 -4.90 4.99
N VAL A 29 -2.86 -3.77 4.28
CA VAL A 29 -2.49 -3.80 2.86
C VAL A 29 -1.03 -4.23 2.71
N ASP A 30 -0.67 -4.83 1.58
CA ASP A 30 0.74 -4.99 1.16
C ASP A 30 1.26 -3.68 0.51
N SER A 31 2.54 -3.61 0.16
CA SER A 31 3.11 -2.38 -0.44
C SER A 31 2.48 -1.99 -1.79
N VAL A 32 2.06 -2.95 -2.61
CA VAL A 32 1.45 -2.72 -3.93
C VAL A 32 0.04 -2.14 -3.77
N MET A 33 -0.77 -2.74 -2.90
CA MET A 33 -2.07 -2.24 -2.48
C MET A 33 -1.95 -0.87 -1.81
N LEU A 34 -0.96 -0.68 -0.92
CA LEU A 34 -0.68 0.61 -0.30
C LEU A 34 -0.45 1.69 -1.35
N ASP A 35 0.38 1.43 -2.36
CA ASP A 35 0.69 2.41 -3.40
C ASP A 35 -0.57 2.88 -4.14
N GLY A 36 -1.43 1.93 -4.52
CA GLY A 36 -2.73 2.22 -5.11
C GLY A 36 -3.64 3.01 -4.18
N PHE A 37 -3.72 2.60 -2.91
CA PHE A 37 -4.51 3.28 -1.89
C PHE A 37 -4.06 4.73 -1.70
N LEU A 38 -2.75 4.99 -1.57
CA LEU A 38 -2.21 6.34 -1.43
C LEU A 38 -2.51 7.19 -2.68
N CYS A 39 -2.42 6.61 -3.88
CA CYS A 39 -2.83 7.30 -5.10
C CYS A 39 -4.32 7.66 -5.06
N GLY A 40 -5.18 6.73 -4.64
CA GLY A 40 -6.62 6.95 -4.49
C GLY A 40 -6.96 8.03 -3.46
N VAL A 41 -6.24 8.09 -2.34
CA VAL A 41 -6.36 9.14 -1.32
C VAL A 41 -5.94 10.51 -1.88
N LEU A 42 -4.84 10.57 -2.63
CA LEU A 42 -4.30 11.83 -3.16
C LEU A 42 -5.16 12.46 -4.26
N VAL A 43 -5.91 11.66 -5.01
CA VAL A 43 -6.78 12.16 -6.09
C VAL A 43 -8.20 12.51 -5.61
N GLN A 44 -8.48 12.42 -4.31
CA GLN A 44 -9.76 12.83 -3.75
C GLN A 44 -10.02 14.33 -3.97
N PRO A 45 -11.30 14.74 -4.12
CA PRO A 45 -11.65 16.16 -4.32
C PRO A 45 -11.38 17.01 -3.08
N LEU A 46 -11.16 16.39 -1.92
CA LEU A 46 -10.85 17.03 -0.65
C LEU A 46 -9.58 16.43 -0.07
N LEU A 47 -8.69 17.28 0.43
CA LEU A 47 -7.49 16.83 1.13
C LEU A 47 -7.89 16.17 2.45
N LEU A 48 -7.51 14.90 2.62
CA LEU A 48 -7.74 14.14 3.83
C LEU A 48 -6.53 14.23 4.77
N GLU A 49 -6.78 14.51 6.04
CA GLU A 49 -5.76 14.42 7.08
C GLU A 49 -5.33 12.96 7.28
N PRO A 50 -4.04 12.68 7.59
CA PRO A 50 -3.55 11.32 7.82
C PRO A 50 -4.39 10.51 8.79
N ALA A 51 -4.92 11.11 9.85
CA ALA A 51 -5.75 10.41 10.82
C ALA A 51 -7.06 9.83 10.22
N ALA A 52 -7.53 10.34 9.08
CA ALA A 52 -8.75 9.89 8.42
C ALA A 52 -8.52 8.68 7.49
N TRP A 53 -7.29 8.47 7.00
CA TRP A 53 -7.00 7.42 6.02
C TRP A 53 -5.92 6.43 6.47
N LEU A 54 -4.99 6.82 7.36
CA LEU A 54 -3.89 5.95 7.79
C LEU A 54 -4.34 4.65 8.48
N PRO A 55 -5.42 4.63 9.30
CA PRO A 55 -5.91 3.37 9.88
C PRO A 55 -6.26 2.31 8.83
N HIS A 56 -6.74 2.72 7.65
CA HIS A 56 -7.10 1.83 6.54
C HIS A 56 -5.90 1.08 5.94
N VAL A 57 -4.66 1.53 6.20
CA VAL A 57 -3.45 0.82 5.80
C VAL A 57 -3.23 -0.44 6.64
N PHE A 58 -3.62 -0.40 7.92
CA PHE A 58 -3.41 -1.51 8.85
C PHE A 58 -4.60 -2.46 8.92
N ASP A 59 -5.77 -2.01 8.51
CA ASP A 59 -7.00 -2.79 8.46
C ASP A 59 -8.02 -2.12 7.54
N PHE A 60 -8.61 -2.84 6.59
CA PHE A 60 -9.57 -2.27 5.63
C PHE A 60 -10.76 -1.56 6.31
N ASP A 61 -11.25 -2.10 7.43
CA ASP A 61 -12.35 -1.52 8.20
C ASP A 61 -11.90 -0.39 9.15
N ALA A 62 -10.63 0.03 9.07
CA ALA A 62 -9.99 1.01 9.94
C ALA A 62 -10.10 0.66 11.43
N THR A 63 -10.05 -0.64 11.77
CA THR A 63 -9.98 -1.09 13.15
C THR A 63 -8.72 -0.50 13.81
N PRO A 64 -8.83 0.19 14.97
CA PRO A 64 -7.68 0.78 15.62
C PRO A 64 -6.61 -0.25 15.99
N LEU A 65 -5.34 0.11 15.78
CA LEU A 65 -4.21 -0.65 16.32
C LEU A 65 -4.33 -0.79 17.85
N PRO A 66 -3.99 -1.95 18.45
CA PRO A 66 -3.97 -2.14 19.90
C PRO A 66 -3.12 -1.07 20.62
N ASP A 67 -3.52 -0.68 21.83
CA ASP A 67 -2.82 0.34 22.62
C ASP A 67 -1.37 -0.09 23.00
N ASP A 68 -1.12 -1.40 23.08
CA ASP A 68 0.16 -2.00 23.42
C ASP A 68 1.03 -2.36 22.20
N THR A 69 0.62 -1.95 20.99
CA THR A 69 1.44 -2.10 19.78
C THR A 69 2.81 -1.44 19.99
N ASP A 70 3.87 -2.10 19.52
CA ASP A 70 5.24 -1.58 19.61
C ASP A 70 5.32 -0.15 19.00
N PRO A 71 5.67 0.87 19.81
CA PRO A 71 5.73 2.25 19.34
C PRO A 71 6.84 2.45 18.29
N ALA A 72 7.94 1.70 18.37
CA ALA A 72 9.05 1.83 17.42
C ALA A 72 8.66 1.28 16.04
N TRP A 73 7.99 0.12 16.00
CA TRP A 73 7.37 -0.41 14.79
C TRP A 73 6.39 0.62 14.20
N ARG A 74 5.45 1.12 15.02
CA ARG A 74 4.41 2.06 14.55
C ARG A 74 5.02 3.33 13.96
N GLU A 75 6.03 3.90 14.63
CA GLU A 75 6.75 5.07 14.15
C GLU A 75 7.45 4.80 12.82
N ARG A 76 8.18 3.68 12.70
CA ARG A 76 8.93 3.35 11.49
C ARG A 76 8.01 3.10 10.30
N THR A 77 6.98 2.26 10.47
CA THR A 77 6.02 1.94 9.41
C THR A 77 5.30 3.20 8.93
N THR A 78 4.82 4.03 9.87
CA THR A 78 4.15 5.31 9.55
C THR A 78 5.10 6.26 8.79
N ALA A 79 6.37 6.35 9.19
CA ALA A 79 7.34 7.22 8.53
C ALA A 79 7.60 6.81 7.06
N LEU A 80 7.67 5.51 6.77
CA LEU A 80 7.81 5.01 5.40
C LEU A 80 6.56 5.29 4.56
N ILE A 81 5.37 5.00 5.09
CA ILE A 81 4.08 5.30 4.44
C ILE A 81 3.98 6.79 4.09
N LEU A 82 4.25 7.68 5.05
CA LEU A 82 4.16 9.12 4.82
C LEU A 82 5.23 9.65 3.85
N ARG A 83 6.41 9.01 3.79
CA ARG A 83 7.42 9.33 2.77
C ARG A 83 6.96 8.93 1.38
N ARG A 84 6.38 7.74 1.21
CA ARG A 84 5.79 7.31 -0.07
C ARG A 84 4.64 8.23 -0.49
N TYR A 85 3.72 8.53 0.42
CA TYR A 85 2.64 9.51 0.21
C TYR A 85 3.19 10.86 -0.27
N GLY A 86 4.22 11.39 0.41
CA GLY A 86 4.84 12.65 0.04
C GLY A 86 5.53 12.60 -1.32
N ALA A 87 6.13 11.47 -1.71
CA ALA A 87 6.75 11.28 -3.02
C ALA A 87 5.71 11.24 -4.15
N LEU A 88 4.64 10.45 -3.97
CA LEU A 88 3.51 10.38 -4.90
C LEU A 88 2.86 11.76 -5.09
N ASN A 89 2.60 12.48 -4.00
CA ASN A 89 2.02 13.82 -4.05
C ASN A 89 2.87 14.79 -4.87
N ARG A 90 4.20 14.77 -4.67
CA ARG A 90 5.12 15.61 -5.45
C ARG A 90 5.11 15.24 -6.93
N ALA A 91 5.20 13.96 -7.27
CA ALA A 91 5.15 13.51 -8.66
C ALA A 91 3.84 13.96 -9.34
N MET A 92 2.70 13.78 -8.67
CA MET A 92 1.41 14.24 -9.20
C MET A 92 1.34 15.75 -9.37
N ALA A 93 1.83 16.52 -8.39
CA ALA A 93 1.75 17.98 -8.39
C ALA A 93 2.75 18.65 -9.35
N GLU A 94 3.95 18.10 -9.48
CA GLU A 94 5.06 18.68 -10.26
C GLU A 94 5.09 18.13 -11.69
N ASP A 95 4.87 16.82 -11.88
CA ASP A 95 5.01 16.14 -13.16
C ASP A 95 3.66 15.77 -13.81
N GLY A 96 2.55 15.84 -13.06
CA GLY A 96 1.21 15.49 -13.55
C GLY A 96 0.96 13.99 -13.72
N TRP A 97 1.81 13.15 -13.12
CA TRP A 97 1.77 11.68 -13.21
C TRP A 97 2.40 11.05 -11.96
N PHE A 98 2.23 9.74 -11.76
CA PHE A 98 2.91 8.94 -10.73
C PHE A 98 3.38 7.60 -11.30
N ASN A 99 4.51 7.07 -10.84
CA ASN A 99 4.99 5.74 -11.22
C ASN A 99 4.42 4.68 -10.25
N PRO A 100 3.42 3.88 -10.65
CA PRO A 100 2.79 2.92 -9.76
C PRO A 100 3.77 1.81 -9.38
N LEU A 101 3.68 1.35 -8.14
CA LEU A 101 4.30 0.09 -7.73
C LEU A 101 3.41 -1.06 -8.23
N ILE A 102 3.95 -1.93 -9.08
CA ILE A 102 3.22 -3.05 -9.70
C ILE A 102 3.80 -4.35 -9.19
N LEU A 103 2.95 -5.34 -8.97
CA LEU A 103 3.38 -6.67 -8.57
C LEU A 103 4.16 -7.32 -9.73
N GLU A 104 5.39 -7.74 -9.46
CA GLU A 104 6.19 -8.50 -10.42
C GLU A 104 6.01 -10.00 -10.17
N PHE A 105 5.74 -10.73 -11.24
CA PHE A 105 5.75 -12.20 -11.21
C PHE A 105 7.02 -12.68 -11.91
N ASP A 106 7.77 -13.53 -11.24
CA ASP A 106 8.93 -14.20 -11.80
C ASP A 106 9.00 -15.67 -11.35
N ASP A 107 10.05 -16.38 -11.78
CA ASP A 107 10.24 -17.78 -11.41
C ASP A 107 10.45 -17.97 -9.90
N GLU A 108 10.88 -16.93 -9.18
CA GLU A 108 11.11 -16.94 -7.73
C GLU A 108 9.82 -16.58 -6.95
N HIS A 109 8.95 -15.76 -7.54
CA HIS A 109 7.68 -15.27 -6.99
C HIS A 109 6.53 -15.50 -7.99
N PRO A 110 6.14 -16.76 -8.21
CA PRO A 110 5.04 -17.08 -9.11
C PRO A 110 3.71 -16.60 -8.55
N LEU A 111 2.73 -16.41 -9.43
CA LEU A 111 1.33 -16.22 -9.05
C LEU A 111 0.86 -17.33 -8.09
N GLU A 112 0.50 -16.94 -6.87
CA GLU A 112 -0.04 -17.86 -5.89
C GLU A 112 -1.57 -18.01 -6.03
N PRO A 113 -2.11 -19.24 -5.93
CA PRO A 113 -3.55 -19.44 -5.89
C PRO A 113 -4.17 -18.86 -4.61
N PRO A 114 -5.48 -18.57 -4.59
CA PRO A 114 -6.16 -18.06 -3.40
C PRO A 114 -5.94 -18.95 -2.17
N ALA A 115 -5.64 -18.32 -1.04
CA ALA A 115 -5.33 -19.02 0.22
C ALA A 115 -6.49 -19.89 0.74
N ASP A 116 -7.74 -19.53 0.42
CA ASP A 116 -8.95 -20.26 0.81
C ASP A 116 -9.30 -21.43 -0.13
N GLY A 117 -8.53 -21.65 -1.18
CA GLY A 117 -8.79 -22.67 -2.21
C GLY A 117 -10.06 -22.40 -3.04
N GLY A 118 -10.61 -21.18 -2.95
CA GLY A 118 -11.74 -20.72 -3.72
C GLY A 118 -11.41 -20.52 -5.21
N PRO A 119 -12.41 -20.17 -6.03
CA PRO A 119 -12.15 -19.79 -7.42
C PRO A 119 -11.24 -18.58 -7.44
N ASP A 120 -10.17 -18.64 -8.23
CA ASP A 120 -9.27 -17.51 -8.43
C ASP A 120 -10.05 -16.34 -9.07
N PRO A 121 -10.23 -15.20 -8.34
CA PRO A 121 -10.96 -14.05 -8.85
C PRO A 121 -10.26 -13.41 -10.07
N MET A 122 -8.98 -13.72 -10.27
CA MET A 122 -8.14 -13.22 -11.35
C MET A 122 -8.02 -14.23 -12.50
N ALA A 123 -8.71 -15.37 -12.41
CA ALA A 123 -8.73 -16.40 -13.45
C ALA A 123 -9.26 -15.83 -14.77
N GLY A 124 -8.50 -16.03 -15.84
CA GLY A 124 -8.85 -15.58 -17.20
C GLY A 124 -8.50 -14.12 -17.51
N LEU A 125 -7.93 -13.39 -16.55
CA LEU A 125 -7.27 -12.11 -16.83
C LEU A 125 -5.91 -12.33 -17.51
N SER A 126 -5.43 -11.31 -18.22
CA SER A 126 -4.06 -11.31 -18.74
C SER A 126 -3.04 -11.13 -17.61
N GLU A 127 -1.79 -11.59 -17.80
CA GLU A 127 -0.70 -11.40 -16.82
C GLU A 127 -0.53 -9.93 -16.41
N ILE A 128 -0.61 -9.00 -17.36
CA ILE A 128 -0.55 -7.55 -17.10
C ILE A 128 -1.70 -7.12 -16.18
N SER A 129 -2.92 -7.59 -16.46
CA SER A 129 -4.07 -7.28 -15.61
C SER A 129 -3.91 -7.88 -14.22
N GLN A 130 -3.35 -9.09 -14.12
CA GLN A 130 -3.12 -9.76 -12.85
C GLN A 130 -2.12 -8.98 -11.98
N ALA A 131 -1.02 -8.52 -12.57
CA ALA A 131 0.01 -7.73 -11.89
C ALA A 131 -0.52 -6.40 -11.34
N LEU A 132 -1.53 -5.84 -11.99
CA LEU A 132 -2.18 -4.59 -11.59
C LEU A 132 -3.24 -4.76 -10.50
N MET A 133 -3.78 -5.96 -10.28
CA MET A 133 -4.95 -6.13 -9.42
C MET A 133 -4.75 -5.68 -7.97
N PRO A 134 -3.63 -5.97 -7.29
CA PRO A 134 -3.43 -5.48 -5.94
C PRO A 134 -3.43 -3.94 -5.90
N TRP A 135 -2.73 -3.29 -6.84
CA TRP A 135 -2.74 -1.84 -6.94
C TRP A 135 -4.16 -1.29 -7.14
N VAL A 136 -4.95 -1.91 -8.02
CA VAL A 136 -6.36 -1.54 -8.25
C VAL A 136 -7.20 -1.72 -6.99
N ALA A 137 -7.01 -2.81 -6.24
CA ALA A 137 -7.74 -3.08 -5.01
C ALA A 137 -7.49 -1.98 -3.96
N GLY A 138 -6.24 -1.58 -3.79
CA GLY A 138 -5.87 -0.46 -2.94
C GLY A 138 -6.48 0.87 -3.40
N PHE A 139 -6.36 1.18 -4.70
CA PHE A 139 -6.95 2.41 -5.26
C PHE A 139 -8.47 2.48 -5.06
N GLN A 140 -9.17 1.37 -5.26
CA GLN A 140 -10.61 1.26 -5.01
C GLN A 140 -10.92 1.39 -3.53
N HIS A 141 -10.07 0.88 -2.63
CA HIS A 141 -10.28 0.99 -1.20
C HIS A 141 -10.32 2.45 -0.71
N ALA A 142 -9.62 3.36 -1.38
CA ALA A 142 -9.61 4.77 -1.05
C ALA A 142 -10.94 5.51 -1.34
N THR A 143 -11.95 4.86 -1.94
CA THR A 143 -13.30 5.42 -2.07
C THR A 143 -14.05 5.33 -0.73
N LEU A 144 -13.63 6.18 0.22
CA LEU A 144 -14.28 6.38 1.51
C LEU A 144 -15.62 7.13 1.38
#